data_AF-A0A972UES4-F1
#
_entry.id   AF-A0A972UES4-F1
#
_cell.length_a   1.000
_cell.length_b   1.000
_cell.length_c   1.000
_cell.angle_alpha   90.00
_cell.angle_beta   90.00
_cell.angle_gamma   90.00
#
_symmetry.space_group_name_H-M   'P 1'
#
loop_
_entity.id
_entity.type
_entity.pdbx_description
1 polymer ?
#
loop_
_entity_poly.entity_id
_entity_poly.type
_entity_poly.pdbx_seq_one_letter_code
_entity_poly.pdbx_strand_id
1 'polypeptide(L)' 'MANLDRALSQRRTFAIISHPDAGKTTLTEKLLLFGGAIQLAGAVKARGEQRRARSDWMKVERDRGISVTSSVM' A
#
# COMPACT_ATOMS: atom_id res chain seq x y z
N MET A 1 12.31 -4.92 -31.03
CA MET A 1 10.91 -5.15 -30.58
C MET A 1 10.83 -6.26 -29.54
N ALA A 2 11.44 -7.43 -29.71
CA ALA A 2 11.38 -8.55 -28.75
C ALA A 2 11.67 -8.22 -27.27
N ASN A 3 12.55 -7.27 -26.97
CA ASN A 3 12.83 -6.84 -25.59
C ASN A 3 11.73 -5.98 -24.97
N LEU A 4 11.01 -5.19 -25.77
CA LEU A 4 9.92 -4.35 -25.26
C LEU A 4 8.72 -5.22 -24.88
N ASP A 5 8.34 -6.14 -25.76
CA ASP A 5 7.19 -7.04 -25.54
C ASP A 5 7.42 -7.94 -24.31
N ARG A 6 8.66 -8.43 -24.12
CA ARG A 6 9.05 -9.17 -22.92
C ARG A 6 8.97 -8.31 -21.65
N ALA A 7 9.41 -7.06 -21.69
CA ALA A 7 9.35 -6.17 -20.53
C ALA A 7 7.90 -5.77 -20.18
N LEU A 8 7.02 -5.64 -21.18
CA LEU A 8 5.60 -5.35 -20.97
C LEU A 8 4.87 -6.58 -20.39
N SER A 9 5.15 -7.79 -20.90
CA SER A 9 4.47 -9.01 -20.46
C SER A 9 4.82 -9.43 -19.03
N GLN A 10 5.92 -8.94 -18.46
CA GLN A 10 6.34 -9.20 -17.07
C GLN A 10 5.72 -8.23 -16.06
N ARG A 11 5.22 -7.06 -16.48
CA ARG A 11 4.65 -6.06 -15.55
C ARG A 11 3.25 -6.46 -15.10
N ARG A 12 2.95 -6.23 -13.82
CA ARG A 12 1.61 -6.38 -13.24
C ARG A 12 1.29 -5.14 -12.42
N THR A 13 0.26 -4.40 -12.82
CA THR A 13 -0.24 -3.22 -12.12
C THR A 13 -1.64 -3.54 -11.62
N PHE A 14 -1.84 -3.44 -10.31
CA PHE A 14 -3.12 -3.76 -9.67
C PHE A 14 -3.33 -2.90 -8.42
N ALA A 15 -4.56 -2.87 -7.93
CA ALA A 15 -4.95 -2.19 -6.71
C ALA A 15 -5.62 -3.16 -5.74
N ILE A 16 -5.48 -2.90 -4.44
CA ILE A 16 -6.18 -3.61 -3.37
C ILE A 16 -7.28 -2.69 -2.84
N ILE A 17 -8.54 -3.04 -3.10
CA ILE A 17 -9.72 -2.32 -2.60
C ILE A 17 -10.44 -3.18 -1.56
N SER A 18 -10.86 -2.56 -0.45
CA SER A 18 -11.58 -3.28 0.61
C SER A 18 -12.38 -2.31 1.47
N HIS A 19 -13.33 -2.86 2.23
CA HIS A 19 -13.97 -2.15 3.34
C HIS A 19 -12.92 -1.67 4.38
N PRO A 20 -13.18 -0.61 5.15
CA PRO A 20 -12.36 -0.26 6.31
C PRO A 20 -12.07 -1.48 7.19
N ASP A 21 -10.85 -1.53 7.72
CA ASP A 21 -10.35 -2.59 8.61
C ASP A 21 -10.37 -4.05 8.07
N ALA A 22 -10.70 -4.27 6.80
CA ALA A 22 -10.66 -5.60 6.16
C ALA A 22 -9.25 -6.15 5.89
N GLY A 23 -8.19 -5.47 6.35
CA GLY A 23 -6.82 -5.99 6.28
C GLY A 23 -6.01 -5.65 5.02
N LYS A 24 -6.43 -4.66 4.21
CA LYS A 24 -5.68 -4.19 3.01
C LYS A 24 -4.19 -3.93 3.27
N THR A 25 -3.88 -3.30 4.39
CA THR A 25 -2.49 -2.98 4.79
C THR A 25 -1.72 -4.25 5.12
N THR A 26 -2.31 -5.16 5.89
CA THR A 26 -1.70 -6.45 6.24
C THR A 26 -1.41 -7.31 5.02
N LEU A 27 -2.32 -7.34 4.04
CA LEU A 27 -2.10 -8.05 2.78
C LEU A 27 -0.95 -7.41 1.98
N THR A 28 -0.92 -6.07 1.90
CA THR A 28 0.15 -5.33 1.21
C THR A 28 1.52 -5.63 1.80
N GLU A 29 1.64 -5.70 3.13
CA GLU A 29 2.90 -6.02 3.80
C GLU A 29 3.41 -7.42 3.47
N LYS A 30 2.51 -8.41 3.42
CA LYS A 30 2.89 -9.77 3.04
C LYS A 30 3.36 -9.84 1.60
N LEU A 31 2.67 -9.17 0.68
CA LEU A 31 3.07 -9.11 -0.72
C LEU A 31 4.46 -8.48 -0.89
N LEU A 32 4.75 -7.39 -0.17
CA LEU A 32 6.06 -6.74 -0.20
C LEU A 32 7.15 -7.62 0.42
N LEU A 33 6.84 -8.36 1.50
CA LEU A 33 7.78 -9.31 2.11
C LEU A 33 8.11 -10.46 1.14
N PHE A 34 7.10 -11.08 0.54
CA PHE A 34 7.29 -12.17 -0.42
C PHE A 34 7.96 -11.71 -1.71
N GLY A 35 7.73 -10.46 -2.12
CA GLY A 35 8.43 -9.83 -3.25
C GLY A 35 9.85 -9.35 -2.92
N GLY A 36 10.31 -9.50 -1.68
CA GLY A 36 11.63 -9.03 -1.24
C GLY A 36 11.79 -7.50 -1.16
N ALA A 37 10.69 -6.75 -1.27
CA ALA A 37 10.70 -5.29 -1.20
C ALA A 37 10.86 -4.76 0.24
N ILE A 38 10.51 -5.57 1.24
CA ILE A 38 10.80 -5.31 2.66
C ILE A 38 11.39 -6.58 3.30
N GLN A 39 12.29 -6.39 4.27
CA GLN A 39 12.92 -7.50 5.00
C GLN A 39 12.09 -8.01 6.19
N LEU A 40 11.18 -7.17 6.71
CA LEU A 40 10.36 -7.48 7.88
C LEU A 40 8.91 -7.00 7.69
N ALA A 41 7.95 -7.90 7.89
CA ALA A 41 6.53 -7.56 7.94
C ALA A 41 6.23 -6.64 9.14
N GLY A 42 5.31 -5.68 8.98
CA GLY A 42 5.04 -4.63 9.98
C GLY A 42 5.82 -3.33 9.74
N ALA A 43 6.83 -3.31 8.87
CA ALA A 43 7.60 -2.10 8.56
C ALA A 43 6.77 -1.01 7.86
N VAL A 44 5.76 -1.40 7.06
CA VAL A 44 4.88 -0.45 6.36
C VAL A 44 3.79 0.07 7.28
N LYS A 45 3.23 -0.80 8.13
CA LYS A 45 2.27 -0.45 9.18
C LYS A 45 2.92 0.47 10.20
N ALA A 46 4.13 0.17 10.68
CA ALA A 46 4.86 1.03 11.61
C ALA A 46 5.19 2.41 11.00
N ARG A 47 5.64 2.48 9.74
CA ARG A 47 5.82 3.78 9.04
C ARG A 47 4.50 4.51 8.81
N GLY A 48 3.44 3.76 8.49
CA GLY A 48 2.09 4.28 8.34
C GLY A 48 1.55 4.85 9.65
N GLU A 49 1.73 4.16 10.77
CA GLU A 49 1.35 4.60 12.12
C GLU A 49 2.18 5.80 12.58
N GLN A 50 3.49 5.81 12.31
CA GLN A 50 4.34 6.97 12.59
C GLN A 50 3.95 8.21 11.77
N ARG A 51 3.53 8.03 10.50
CA ARG A 51 2.96 9.12 9.68
C ARG A 51 1.58 9.55 10.18
N ARG A 52 0.68 8.60 10.47
CA ARG A 52 -0.66 8.85 11.08
C ARG A 52 -0.56 9.61 12.40
N ALA A 53 0.51 9.42 13.16
CA ALA A 53 0.75 10.09 14.44
C ALA A 53 1.26 11.54 14.27
N ARG A 54 1.89 11.89 13.14
CA ARG A 54 2.58 13.18 12.95
C ARG A 54 1.97 14.08 11.88
N SER A 55 1.17 13.54 10.97
CA SER A 55 0.54 14.27 9.88
C SER A 55 -0.83 13.67 9.61
N ASP A 56 -1.86 14.52 9.53
CA ASP A 56 -3.12 14.22 8.84
C ASP A 56 -4.17 13.38 9.60
N TRP A 57 -4.76 13.98 10.65
CA TRP A 57 -6.22 13.93 10.80
C TRP A 57 -6.82 15.05 9.94
N MET A 58 -6.72 14.96 8.61
CA MET A 58 -7.36 15.95 7.73
C MET A 58 -8.87 15.91 7.97
N LYS A 59 -9.49 17.09 8.11
CA LYS A 59 -10.91 17.27 8.42
C LYS A 59 -11.83 16.41 7.52
N VAL A 60 -11.42 16.17 6.26
CA VAL A 60 -12.14 15.34 5.29
C VAL A 60 -12.18 13.84 5.63
N GLU A 61 -11.12 13.28 6.23
CA GLU A 61 -11.06 11.86 6.61
C GLU A 61 -11.93 11.60 7.84
N ARG A 62 -11.96 12.56 8.78
CA ARG A 62 -12.89 12.59 9.91
C ARG A 62 -14.35 12.66 9.48
N ASP A 63 -14.68 13.64 8.63
CA ASP A 63 -16.06 13.96 8.26
C ASP A 63 -16.70 12.87 7.39
N ARG A 64 -15.90 12.04 6.71
CA ARG A 64 -16.38 11.00 5.79
C ARG A 64 -16.02 9.56 6.18
N GLY A 65 -15.21 9.36 7.22
CA GLY A 65 -14.77 8.02 7.64
C GLY A 65 -13.97 7.26 6.57
N ILE A 66 -13.29 7.99 5.67
CA ILE A 66 -12.52 7.42 4.55
C ILE A 66 -11.02 7.55 4.79
N SER A 67 -10.24 6.58 4.29
CA SER A 67 -8.78 6.63 4.25
C SER A 67 -8.35 7.10 2.86
N VAL A 68 -7.76 8.29 2.77
CA VAL A 68 -7.44 9.00 1.51
C VAL A 68 -6.02 8.73 1.02
N THR A 69 -5.15 8.15 1.85
CA THR A 69 -3.75 7.89 1.47
C THR A 69 -3.60 6.58 0.69
N SER A 70 -3.42 6.68 -0.64
CA SER A 70 -2.87 5.60 -1.46
C SER A 70 -1.34 5.64 -1.41
N SER A 71 -0.71 4.64 -0.81
CA SER A 71 0.73 4.45 -0.90
C SER A 71 1.08 3.93 -2.30
N VAL A 72 1.75 4.75 -3.12
CA VAL A 72 2.44 4.27 -4.33
C VAL A 72 3.90 4.03 -3.93
N MET A 73 4.39 2.81 -4.12
CA MET A 73 5.80 2.42 -3.98
C MET A 73 6.27 1.77 -5.27
#